data_AF-A0A2S4Y562-F1
#
_entry.id   AF-A0A2S4Y562-F1
#
_cell.length_a   1.000
_cell.length_b   1.000
_cell.length_c   1.000
_cell.angle_alpha   90.00
_cell.angle_beta   90.00
_cell.angle_gamma   90.00
#
_symmetry.space_group_name_H-M   'P 1'
#
loop_
_entity.id
_entity.type
_entity.pdbx_description
1 polymer ?
#
loop_
_entity_poly.entity_id
_entity_poly.type
_entity_poly.pdbx_seq_one_letter_code
_entity_poly.pdbx_strand_id
1 'polypeptide(L)' 'MSETNPAAAAVSAEAAPHRYTAALAAEIEARWQDFWDAEGTYEAPNPSGDLAGDPELAARPKKFIMDMFPYPS' A
#
# COMPACT_ATOMS: atom_id res chain seq x y z
N MET A 1 -24.18 -6.19 35.18
CA MET A 1 -25.39 -5.78 34.46
C MET A 1 -24.93 -5.30 33.10
N SER A 2 -25.08 -6.12 32.05
CA SER A 2 -24.70 -5.73 30.69
C SER A 2 -25.77 -4.81 30.14
N GLU A 3 -25.50 -3.50 30.12
CA GLU A 3 -26.31 -2.57 29.34
C GLU A 3 -25.99 -2.79 27.86
N THR A 4 -26.89 -3.48 27.17
CA THR A 4 -26.91 -3.49 25.70
C THR A 4 -27.53 -2.17 25.26
N ASN A 5 -26.70 -1.22 24.83
CA ASN A 5 -27.16 0.04 24.26
C ASN A 5 -27.80 -0.22 22.88
N PRO A 6 -29.13 -0.12 22.73
CA PRO A 6 -29.82 -0.40 21.47
C PRO A 6 -29.47 0.62 20.38
N ALA A 7 -28.93 1.80 20.75
CA ALA A 7 -28.48 2.79 19.79
C ALA A 7 -27.26 2.31 18.97
N ALA A 8 -26.41 1.44 19.51
CA ALA A 8 -25.29 0.86 18.75
C ALA A 8 -25.76 -0.12 17.64
N ALA A 9 -26.91 -0.77 17.85
CA ALA A 9 -27.52 -1.68 16.87
C ALA A 9 -28.33 -0.94 15.79
N ALA A 10 -28.86 0.25 16.08
CA ALA A 10 -29.61 1.05 15.11
C ALA A 10 -28.68 1.77 14.09
N VAL A 11 -27.50 2.21 14.51
CA VAL A 11 -26.52 2.91 13.63
C VAL A 11 -25.87 1.96 12.62
N SER A 12 -25.95 0.65 12.83
CA SER A 12 -25.48 -0.37 11.87
C SER A 12 -26.48 -0.68 10.76
N ALA A 13 -27.77 -0.37 10.94
CA ALA A 13 -28.82 -0.58 9.93
C ALA A 13 -28.89 0.55 8.89
N GLU A 14 -28.20 1.68 9.11
CA GLU A 14 -28.17 2.84 8.21
C GLU A 14 -26.72 3.16 7.78
N ALA A 15 -25.95 2.12 7.46
CA ALA A 15 -24.61 2.31 6.89
C ALA A 15 -24.75 2.96 5.50
N ALA A 16 -24.20 4.17 5.35
CA ALA A 16 -24.14 4.87 4.06
C ALA A 16 -23.69 3.88 2.95
N PRO A 17 -24.38 3.86 1.79
CA PRO A 17 -24.22 2.79 0.79
C PRO A 17 -22.80 2.66 0.22
N HIS A 18 -21.96 3.68 0.40
CA HIS A 18 -20.55 3.70 -0.03
C HIS A 18 -19.60 3.96 1.14
N ARG A 19 -19.82 3.30 2.28
CA ARG A 19 -18.93 3.44 3.43
C ARG A 19 -17.56 2.83 3.12
N TYR A 20 -16.52 3.63 3.32
CA TYR A 20 -15.14 3.14 3.29
C TYR A 20 -14.86 2.31 4.54
N THR A 21 -14.92 0.99 4.38
CA THR A 21 -14.66 0.02 5.46
C THR A 21 -13.23 -0.50 5.38
N ALA A 22 -12.74 -1.13 6.45
CA ALA A 22 -11.44 -1.81 6.43
C ALA A 22 -11.37 -2.92 5.36
N ALA A 23 -12.49 -3.62 5.11
CA ALA A 23 -12.57 -4.63 4.05
C ALA A 23 -12.39 -4.00 2.67
N LEU A 24 -13.07 -2.87 2.40
CA LEU A 24 -12.91 -2.15 1.15
C LEU A 24 -11.49 -1.56 0.98
N ALA A 25 -10.87 -1.10 2.08
CA ALA A 25 -9.49 -0.63 2.05
C ALA A 25 -8.52 -1.76 1.64
N ALA A 26 -8.64 -2.94 2.24
CA ALA A 26 -7.81 -4.10 1.91
C ALA A 26 -7.96 -4.51 0.44
N GLU A 27 -9.16 -4.45 -0.13
CA GLU A 27 -9.39 -4.71 -1.55
C GLU A 27 -8.70 -3.69 -2.47
N ILE A 28 -8.70 -2.43 -2.08
CA ILE A 28 -8.05 -1.35 -2.84
C ILE A 28 -6.52 -1.47 -2.74
N GLU A 29 -6.00 -1.74 -1.54
CA GLU A 29 -4.57 -1.89 -1.30
C GLU A 29 -3.98 -3.06 -2.09
N ALA A 30 -4.66 -4.21 -2.12
CA ALA A 30 -4.21 -5.36 -2.89
C ALA A 30 -4.09 -5.03 -4.40
N ARG A 31 -5.08 -4.33 -4.96
CA ARG A 31 -5.05 -3.92 -6.38
C ARG A 31 -3.89 -2.98 -6.69
N TRP A 32 -3.55 -2.08 -5.76
CA TRP A 32 -2.41 -1.19 -5.93
C TRP A 32 -1.08 -1.91 -5.83
N GLN A 33 -0.95 -2.86 -4.90
CA GLN A 33 0.25 -3.70 -4.78
C GLN A 33 0.48 -4.49 -6.07
N ASP A 34 -0.55 -5.16 -6.57
CA ASP A 34 -0.48 -5.90 -7.85
C ASP A 34 -0.05 -4.99 -9.01
N PHE A 35 -0.60 -3.77 -9.06
CA PHE A 35 -0.26 -2.79 -10.10
C PHE A 35 1.20 -2.32 -9.98
N TRP A 36 1.66 -1.99 -8.77
CA TRP A 36 3.03 -1.52 -8.56
C TRP A 36 4.06 -2.60 -8.88
N ASP A 37 3.77 -3.85 -8.52
CA ASP A 37 4.61 -5.00 -8.83
C ASP A 37 4.66 -5.26 -10.34
N ALA A 38 3.51 -5.24 -11.03
CA ALA A 38 3.45 -5.44 -12.48
C ALA A 38 4.19 -4.37 -13.28
N GLU A 39 4.17 -3.12 -12.81
CA GLU A 39 4.81 -1.98 -13.45
C GLU A 39 6.26 -1.74 -12.98
N GLY A 40 6.78 -2.56 -12.04
CA GLY A 40 8.13 -2.37 -11.49
C GLY A 40 8.31 -1.00 -10.83
N THR A 41 7.27 -0.46 -10.18
CA THR A 41 7.23 0.96 -9.74
C THR A 41 8.36 1.33 -8.78
N TYR A 42 8.84 0.37 -7.99
CA TYR A 42 9.92 0.57 -7.02
C TYR A 42 11.30 0.10 -7.51
N GLU A 43 11.42 -0.36 -8.77
CA GLU A 43 12.70 -0.73 -9.35
C GLU A 43 13.56 0.53 -9.62
N ALA A 44 14.79 0.53 -9.12
CA ALA A 44 15.75 1.60 -9.38
C ALA A 44 16.75 1.15 -10.46
N PRO A 45 16.82 1.83 -11.62
CA PRO A 45 17.69 1.39 -12.71
C PRO A 45 19.17 1.58 -12.39
N ASN A 46 20.00 0.64 -12.82
CA ASN A 46 21.45 0.84 -12.79
C ASN A 46 21.84 1.91 -13.81
N PRO A 47 22.74 2.84 -13.46
CA PRO A 47 23.17 3.91 -14.37
C PRO A 47 24.10 3.45 -15.49
N SER A 48 24.72 2.28 -15.36
CA SER A 48 25.70 1.75 -16.33
C SER A 48 25.88 0.23 -16.17
N GLY A 49 26.60 -0.37 -17.12
CA GLY A 49 26.88 -1.80 -17.16
C GLY A 49 25.85 -2.60 -17.96
N ASP A 50 26.03 -3.92 -18.01
CA ASP A 50 25.18 -4.82 -18.83
C ASP A 50 23.72 -4.89 -18.33
N LEU A 51 23.47 -4.41 -17.11
CA LEU A 51 22.15 -4.32 -16.48
C LEU A 51 21.68 -2.86 -16.36
N ALA A 52 22.21 -1.95 -17.18
CA ALA A 52 21.78 -0.56 -17.19
C ALA A 52 20.30 -0.46 -17.59
N GLY A 53 19.55 0.37 -16.87
CA GLY A 53 18.16 0.67 -17.20
C GLY A 53 18.05 1.89 -18.11
N ASP A 54 16.85 2.49 -18.15
CA ASP A 54 16.59 3.71 -18.91
C ASP A 54 17.53 4.86 -18.48
N PRO A 55 18.29 5.47 -19.43
CA PRO A 55 19.27 6.51 -19.12
C PRO A 55 18.66 7.79 -18.53
N GLU A 56 17.46 8.20 -18.95
CA GLU A 56 16.82 9.41 -18.44
C GLU A 56 16.35 9.21 -17.00
N LEU A 57 15.80 8.03 -16.70
CA LEU A 57 15.39 7.65 -15.34
C LEU A 57 16.60 7.53 -14.40
N ALA A 58 17.68 6.90 -14.86
CA ALA A 58 18.90 6.73 -14.07
C ALA A 58 19.68 8.03 -13.83
N ALA A 59 19.47 9.06 -14.65
CA ALA A 59 20.06 10.38 -14.50
C ALA A 59 19.34 11.27 -13.47
N ARG A 60 18.17 10.89 -12.97
CA ARG A 60 17.44 11.66 -11.95
C ARG A 60 18.22 11.72 -10.62
N PRO A 61 17.99 12.75 -9.79
CA PRO A 61 18.66 12.86 -8.49
C PRO A 61 18.44 11.61 -7.62
N LYS A 62 19.53 11.10 -7.04
CA LYS A 62 19.53 9.83 -6.30
C LYS A 62 19.27 10.06 -4.82
N LYS A 63 18.58 9.10 -4.19
CA LYS A 63 18.41 9.03 -2.74
C LYS A 63 18.51 7.58 -2.29
N PHE A 64 19.27 7.35 -1.21
CA PHE A 64 19.41 6.04 -0.60
C PHE A 64 18.86 6.10 0.82
N ILE A 65 17.90 5.22 1.12
CA ILE A 65 17.24 5.10 2.42
C ILE A 65 17.35 3.62 2.79
N MET A 66 17.76 3.36 4.03
CA MET A 66 17.97 2.00 4.52
C MET A 66 17.35 1.86 5.90
N ASP A 67 16.28 1.08 5.98
CA ASP A 67 15.69 0.65 7.24
C ASP A 67 16.49 -0.51 7.83
N MET A 68 16.48 -0.63 9.16
CA MET A 68 17.06 -1.77 9.84
C MET A 68 16.17 -2.99 9.64
N PHE A 69 16.72 -4.08 9.11
CA PHE A 69 15.99 -5.33 8.98
C PHE A 69 15.57 -5.88 10.35
N PRO A 70 14.31 -6.33 10.51
CA PRO A 70 13.86 -6.91 11.76
C PRO A 70 14.52 -8.26 12.00
N TYR A 71 14.79 -8.58 13.27
CA TYR A 71 15.15 -9.95 13.66
C TYR A 71 13.91 -10.85 13.60
N PRO A 72 13.98 -12.04 12.98
CA PRO A 72 12.83 -12.94 12.85
C PRO A 72 12.55 -13.76 14.13
N SER A 73 12.76 -13.19 15.31
CA SER A 73 12.77 -13.84 16.63
C SER A 73 11.66 -13.36 17.55
#